data_AF-A0A1Q7HI84-F1
#
_entry.id   AF-A0A1Q7HI84-F1
#
_cell.length_a   1.000
_cell.length_b   1.000
_cell.length_c   1.000
_cell.angle_alpha   90.00
_cell.angle_beta   90.00
_cell.angle_gamma   90.00
#
_symmetry.space_group_name_H-M   'P 1'
#
loop_
_entity.id
_entity.type
_entity.pdbx_description
1 polymer ?
#
loop_
_entity_poly.entity_id
_entity_poly.type
_entity_poly.pdbx_seq_one_letter_code
_entity_poly.pdbx_strand_id
1 'polypeptide(L)' 'MRRMHDLVGEGSQFIVSTHSPILLGYPGAKIYVLSGAGLAETPYEETDIVALTRSFLHDRGKFLYHLFDD' A
#
# COMPACT_ATOMS: atom_id res chain seq x y z
N MET A 1 3.71 7.76 -10.69
CA MET A 1 4.81 6.77 -10.81
C MET A 1 5.84 7.18 -11.86
N ARG A 2 5.51 7.32 -13.15
CA ARG A 2 6.51 7.60 -14.22
C ARG A 2 7.48 8.75 -13.93
N ARG A 3 6.96 9.95 -13.66
CA ARG A 3 7.82 11.11 -13.37
C ARG A 3 8.67 10.94 -12.10
N MET A 4 8.12 10.29 -11.08
CA MET A 4 8.86 9.95 -9.86
C MET A 4 9.99 8.97 -10.16
N HIS A 5 9.74 7.98 -11.02
CA HIS A 5 10.74 7.00 -11.46
C HIS A 5 11.89 7.66 -12.24
N ASP A 6 11.57 8.56 -13.17
CA ASP A 6 12.58 9.31 -13.92
C ASP A 6 13.49 10.11 -12.96
N LEU A 7 12.89 10.82 -12.00
CA LEU A 7 13.61 11.63 -11.01
C LEU A 7 14.45 10.80 -10.04
N VAL A 8 13.99 9.60 -9.66
CA VAL A 8 14.80 8.64 -8.89
C VAL A 8 16.02 8.22 -9.69
N GLY A 9 15.88 7.99 -11.01
CA GLY A 9 17.00 7.73 -11.91
C GLY A 9 18.00 8.89 -12.01
N GLU A 10 17.53 10.12 -11.79
CA GLU A 10 18.36 11.33 -11.71
C GLU A 10 18.91 11.59 -10.30
N GLY A 11 18.69 10.69 -9.33
CA GLY A 11 19.24 10.77 -7.96
C GLY A 11 18.32 11.41 -6.92
N SER A 12 17.07 11.73 -7.27
CA SER A 12 16.09 12.25 -6.31
C SER A 12 15.63 11.18 -5.31
N GLN A 13 15.37 11.59 -4.08
CA GLN A 13 14.75 10.75 -3.05
C GLN A 13 13.33 11.24 -2.74
N PHE A 14 12.40 10.30 -2.57
CA PHE A 14 11.00 10.60 -2.26
C PHE A 14 10.60 9.96 -0.93
N ILE A 15 9.96 10.75 -0.07
CA ILE A 15 9.23 10.29 1.10
C ILE A 15 7.75 10.53 0.81
N VAL A 16 6.95 9.46 0.80
CA VAL A 16 5.55 9.51 0.39
C VAL A 16 4.70 8.93 1.52
N SER A 17 3.74 9.72 2.01
CA SER A 17 2.64 9.22 2.84
C SER A 17 1.43 8.96 1.93
N THR A 18 0.94 7.73 1.90
CA THR A 18 -0.16 7.35 1.00
C THR A 18 -0.95 6.15 1.51
N HIS A 19 -2.25 6.14 1.21
CA HIS A 19 -3.11 4.96 1.32
C HIS A 19 -3.32 4.27 -0.03
N SER A 20 -2.65 4.70 -1.10
CA SER A 20 -2.78 4.07 -2.41
C SER A 20 -1.91 2.80 -2.46
N PRO A 21 -2.51 1.59 -2.58
CA PRO A 21 -1.74 0.36 -2.72
C PRO A 21 -0.89 0.37 -3.99
N ILE A 22 -1.32 1.10 -5.03
CA ILE A 22 -0.57 1.25 -6.29
C ILE A 22 0.76 1.99 -6.05
N LEU A 23 0.75 3.05 -5.24
CA LEU A 23 1.97 3.80 -4.93
C LEU A 23 2.87 3.04 -3.96
N LEU A 24 2.31 2.32 -2.99
CA LEU A 24 3.05 1.44 -2.09
C LEU A 24 3.83 0.35 -2.85
N GLY A 25 3.29 -0.14 -3.96
CA GLY A 25 3.95 -1.11 -4.84
C GLY A 25 5.10 -0.55 -5.68
N TYR A 26 5.66 0.63 -5.37
CA TYR A 26 6.82 1.15 -6.10
C TYR A 26 8.04 0.22 -5.93
N PRO A 27 8.72 -0.19 -7.02
CA PRO A 27 9.84 -1.14 -6.92
C PRO A 27 10.95 -0.65 -5.99
N GLY A 28 11.37 -1.50 -5.06
CA GLY A 28 12.45 -1.21 -4.12
C GLY A 28 12.11 -0.18 -3.03
N ALA A 29 10.83 0.20 -2.88
CA ALA A 29 10.41 1.07 -1.80
C ALA A 29 10.55 0.38 -0.43
N LYS A 30 11.03 1.13 0.57
CA LYS A 30 10.88 0.77 1.97
C LYS A 30 9.54 1.30 2.46
N ILE A 31 8.70 0.40 2.97
CA ILE A 31 7.36 0.73 3.41
C ILE A 31 7.34 0.73 4.93
N TYR A 32 6.85 1.82 5.51
CA TYR A 32 6.62 1.93 6.94
C TYR A 32 5.13 2.08 7.22
N VAL A 33 4.57 1.17 8.02
CA VAL A 33 3.20 1.26 8.52
C VAL A 33 3.21 2.05 9.83
N LEU A 34 2.37 3.08 9.89
CA LEU A 34 2.14 3.88 11.08
C LEU A 34 0.95 3.30 11.83
N SER A 35 1.18 2.90 13.08
CA SER A 35 0.14 2.38 13.97
C SER A 35 0.21 3.05 15.34
N GLY A 36 -0.74 2.73 16.23
CA GLY A 36 -0.67 3.14 17.63
C GLY A 36 0.57 2.62 18.39
N ALA A 37 1.22 1.57 17.88
CA ALA A 37 2.48 1.05 18.42
C ALA A 37 3.74 1.75 17.86
N GLY A 38 3.58 2.67 16.91
CA GLY A 38 4.68 3.37 16.23
C GLY A 38 4.85 2.97 14.76
N LEU A 39 6.04 3.24 14.23
CA LEU A 39 6.46 2.95 12.85
C LEU A 39 7.06 1.54 12.78
N ALA A 40 6.56 0.70 11.89
CA ALA A 40 7.13 -0.60 11.58
C ALA A 40 7.46 -0.71 10.09
N GLU A 41 8.66 -1.19 9.75
CA GLU A 41 8.97 -1.56 8.36
C GLU A 41 8.15 -2.81 8.02
N THR A 42 7.43 -2.79 6.91
CA THR A 42 6.46 -3.84 6.56
C THR A 42 6.59 -4.21 5.09
N PRO A 43 6.72 -5.50 4.74
CA PRO A 43 6.66 -5.95 3.36
C PRO A 43 5.36 -5.51 2.67
N TYR A 44 5.42 -5.20 1.38
CA TYR A 44 4.25 -4.72 0.61
C TYR A 44 3.04 -5.65 0.76
N GLU A 45 3.27 -6.96 0.63
CA GLU A 45 2.26 -8.01 0.70
C GLU A 45 1.61 -8.15 2.08
N GLU A 46 2.30 -7.70 3.14
CA GLU A 46 1.86 -7.78 4.53
C GLU A 46 1.17 -6.49 5.01
N THR A 47 1.10 -5.45 4.18
CA THR A 47 0.38 -4.23 4.56
C THR A 47 -1.13 -4.44 4.56
N ASP A 48 -1.81 -3.94 5.59
CA ASP A 48 -3.27 -4.06 5.74
C ASP A 48 -4.02 -3.55 4.51
N ILE A 49 -3.59 -2.42 3.95
CA ILE A 49 -4.23 -1.81 2.79
C ILE A 49 -4.10 -2.68 1.53
N VAL A 50 -2.99 -3.40 1.36
CA VAL A 50 -2.78 -4.32 0.23
C VAL A 50 -3.61 -5.58 0.45
N ALA A 51 -3.64 -6.14 1.66
CA ALA A 51 -4.47 -7.29 1.99
C ALA A 51 -5.98 -6.98 1.78
N LEU A 52 -6.44 -5.83 2.28
CA LEU A 52 -7.80 -5.32 2.10
C LEU A 52 -8.17 -5.16 0.62
N THR A 53 -7.32 -4.46 -0.13
CA THR A 53 -7.55 -4.22 -1.56
C THR A 53 -7.57 -5.53 -2.34
N ARG A 54 -6.66 -6.47 -2.03
CA ARG A 54 -6.62 -7.80 -2.65
C ARG A 54 -7.91 -8.57 -2.39
N SER A 55 -8.40 -8.56 -1.16
CA SER A 55 -9.66 -9.23 -0.77
C SER A 55 -10.86 -8.65 -1.53
N PHE A 56 -10.97 -7.32 -1.56
CA PHE A 56 -12.04 -6.62 -2.28
C PHE A 56 -12.03 -6.91 -3.78
N LEU A 57 -10.86 -6.92 -4.42
CA LEU A 57 -10.72 -7.20 -5.85
C LEU A 57 -10.93 -8.69 -6.17
N HIS A 58 -10.63 -9.60 -5.24
CA HIS A 58 -10.82 -11.03 -5.42
C HIS A 58 -12.31 -11.41 -5.45
N ASP A 59 -13.09 -10.93 -4.48
CA ASP A 59 -14.54 -11.14 -4.45
C ASP A 59 -15.25 -9.98 -3.75
N ARG A 60 -15.65 -9.00 -4.56
CA ARG A 60 -16.40 -7.82 -4.09
C ARG A 60 -17.72 -8.21 -3.42
N GLY A 61 -18.43 -9.21 -3.93
CA GLY A 61 -19.74 -9.59 -3.42
C GLY A 61 -19.63 -10.15 -2.00
N LYS A 62 -18.74 -11.13 -1.82
CA LYS A 62 -18.45 -11.73 -0.51
C LYS A 62 -17.87 -10.71 0.46
N PHE A 63 -16.98 -9.85 -0.01
CA PHE A 63 -16.40 -8.79 0.82
C PHE A 63 -17.49 -7.86 1.37
N LEU A 64 -18.39 -7.38 0.51
CA LEU A 64 -19.48 -6.48 0.91
C LEU A 64 -20.51 -7.18 1.80
N TYR A 65 -20.79 -8.47 1.56
CA TYR A 65 -21.63 -9.28 2.45
C TYR A 65 -21.07 -9.29 3.87
N HIS A 66 -19.79 -9.65 4.05
CA HIS A 66 -19.15 -9.64 5.37
C HIS A 66 -19.03 -8.25 6.01
N LEU A 67 -19.02 -7.19 5.21
CA LEU A 67 -18.92 -5.81 5.73
C LEU A 67 -20.26 -5.27 6.24
N PHE A 68 -21.38 -5.73 5.67
CA PHE A 68 -22.71 -5.16 5.94
C PHE A 68 -23.70 -6.11 6.63
N ASP A 69 -23.50 -7.43 6.54
CA ASP A 69 -24.39 -8.44 7.13
C ASP A 69 -23.84 -9.00 8.46
N ASP A 70 -23.38 -8.12 9.36
CA ASP A 70 -23.21 -8.43 10.79
C ASP A 70 -24.56 -8.37 11.54
#